data_AF-A0A1Q9V8V2-F1
#
_entry.id   AF-A0A1Q9V8V2-F1
#
_cell.length_a   1.000
_cell.length_b   1.000
_cell.length_c   1.000
_cell.angle_alpha   90.00
_cell.angle_beta   90.00
_cell.angle_gamma   90.00
#
_symmetry.space_group_name_H-M   'P 1'
#
loop_
_entity.id
_entity.type
_entity.pdbx_description
1 polymer ?
#
loop_
_entity_poly.entity_id
_entity_poly.type
_entity_poly.pdbx_seq_one_letter_code
_entity_poly.pdbx_strand_id
1 'polypeptide(L)'
;MRVTSVRSPHFQEKVETTMAASTGAGIHPVFAPSADVDTTMVATRDIGAVVADALTNPAGAAGSSGASEIVHLDGPRYTEREVARRLGLRLGRELEVVVLPRKTWEPTFVDAGLPPLLAAELAALHEAEARGLLEPAGDRRHVCTTDLDETLAEITAALV
;
A
#
# COMPACT_ATOMS: atom_id res chain seq x y z
N MET A 1 12.74 7.01 27.78
CA MET A 1 12.57 7.56 26.43
C MET A 1 11.18 7.18 25.96
N ARG A 2 10.38 8.15 25.52
CA ARG A 2 9.02 7.91 25.00
C ARG A 2 9.10 7.62 23.50
N VAL A 3 8.32 6.66 23.03
CA VAL A 3 8.29 6.24 21.62
C VAL A 3 6.85 6.15 21.14
N THR A 4 6.58 6.70 19.97
CA THR A 4 5.34 6.48 19.22
C THR A 4 5.67 5.64 18.00
N SER A 5 5.14 4.42 17.93
CA SER A 5 5.28 3.55 16.76
C SER A 5 4.08 3.75 15.85
N VAL A 6 4.30 4.19 14.62
CA VAL A 6 3.24 4.31 13.60
C VAL A 6 3.25 3.04 12.74
N ARG A 7 2.13 2.33 12.70
CA ARG A 7 1.94 1.09 11.94
C ARG A 7 0.96 1.31 10.81
N SER A 8 1.47 1.35 9.59
CA SER A 8 0.70 1.52 8.36
C SER A 8 0.18 0.20 7.79
N PRO A 9 -0.97 0.22 7.08
CA PRO A 9 -1.41 -0.86 6.21
C PRO A 9 -0.69 -0.75 4.84
N HIS A 10 -1.28 -1.31 3.78
CA HIS A 10 -0.76 -1.15 2.42
C HIS A 10 -0.67 0.32 1.99
N PHE A 11 0.31 0.63 1.15
CA PHE A 11 0.43 1.93 0.52
C PHE A 11 -0.36 1.96 -0.78
N GLN A 12 -1.05 3.07 -1.04
CA GLN A 12 -1.70 3.29 -2.34
C GLN A 12 -0.64 3.31 -3.47
N GLU A 13 0.55 3.83 -3.17
CA GLU A 13 1.72 3.93 -4.04
C GLU A 13 2.31 2.56 -4.44
N LYS A 14 1.88 1.44 -3.82
CA LYS A 14 2.36 0.10 -4.20
C LYS A 14 2.15 -0.21 -5.69
N VAL A 15 1.18 0.45 -6.31
CA VAL A 15 0.88 0.37 -7.75
C VAL A 15 2.09 0.72 -8.63
N GLU A 16 3.05 1.49 -8.14
CA GLU A 16 4.30 1.79 -8.87
C GLU A 16 5.11 0.53 -9.17
N THR A 17 5.03 -0.50 -8.32
CA THR A 17 5.75 -1.77 -8.56
C THR A 17 5.23 -2.53 -9.78
N THR A 18 4.01 -2.23 -10.22
CA THR A 18 3.36 -2.87 -11.37
C THR A 18 3.28 -1.95 -12.58
N MET A 19 3.85 -0.73 -12.49
CA MET A 19 3.61 0.31 -13.48
C MET A 19 4.08 -0.07 -14.89
N ALA A 20 5.26 -0.69 -14.99
CA ALA A 20 5.81 -1.14 -16.27
C ALA A 20 4.88 -2.14 -17.00
N ALA A 21 4.20 -3.01 -16.23
CA ALA A 21 3.27 -3.98 -16.78
C ALA A 21 1.97 -3.32 -17.28
N SER A 22 1.46 -2.32 -16.55
CA SER A 22 0.22 -1.64 -16.95
C SER A 22 0.43 -0.67 -18.10
N THR A 23 1.56 0.04 -18.17
CA THR A 23 1.86 0.94 -19.30
C THR A 23 2.29 0.17 -20.55
N GLY A 24 3.10 -0.87 -20.39
CA GLY A 24 3.58 -1.70 -21.50
C GLY A 24 2.52 -2.68 -21.99
N ALA A 25 2.31 -3.76 -21.23
CA ALA A 25 1.43 -4.87 -21.63
C ALA A 25 -0.06 -4.59 -21.42
N GLY A 26 -0.43 -3.56 -20.65
CA GLY A 26 -1.84 -3.29 -20.32
C GLY A 26 -2.41 -4.24 -19.28
N ILE A 27 -1.56 -4.77 -18.40
CA ILE A 27 -1.97 -5.71 -17.36
C ILE A 27 -1.79 -5.08 -15.97
N HIS A 28 -2.68 -5.42 -15.05
CA HIS A 28 -2.53 -5.19 -13.62
C HIS A 28 -2.26 -6.54 -12.92
N PRO A 29 -1.00 -6.90 -12.67
CA PRO A 29 -0.66 -8.15 -11.99
C PRO A 29 -1.06 -8.08 -10.52
N VAL A 30 -1.70 -9.15 -10.03
CA VAL A 30 -2.17 -9.28 -8.65
C VAL A 30 -1.39 -10.39 -7.95
N PHE A 31 -0.70 -10.01 -6.88
CA PHE A 31 0.09 -10.89 -6.02
C PHE A 31 -0.71 -11.30 -4.78
N ALA A 32 -1.87 -11.90 -5.00
CA ALA A 32 -2.77 -12.35 -3.95
C ALA A 32 -3.62 -13.54 -4.44
N PRO A 33 -4.29 -14.29 -3.54
CA PRO A 33 -5.21 -15.36 -3.94
C PRO A 33 -6.44 -14.86 -4.74
N SER A 34 -6.79 -13.58 -4.63
CA SER A 34 -7.93 -12.96 -5.32
C SER A 34 -7.67 -11.47 -5.54
N ALA A 35 -8.23 -10.93 -6.62
CA ALA A 35 -8.23 -9.49 -6.92
C ALA A 35 -9.40 -8.73 -6.27
N ASP A 36 -10.30 -9.44 -5.59
CA ASP A 36 -11.57 -8.94 -5.05
C ASP A 36 -11.58 -8.92 -3.51
N VAL A 37 -10.39 -8.90 -2.89
CA VAL A 37 -10.22 -8.70 -1.44
C VAL A 37 -10.25 -7.22 -1.14
N ASP A 38 -11.07 -6.81 -0.17
CA ASP A 38 -11.16 -5.42 0.27
C ASP A 38 -10.02 -5.09 1.24
N THR A 39 -8.97 -4.45 0.72
CA THR A 39 -7.74 -4.17 1.47
C THR A 39 -7.65 -2.70 1.83
N THR A 40 -7.36 -2.39 3.11
CA THR A 40 -7.05 -1.00 3.53
C THR A 40 -5.77 -0.53 2.87
N MET A 41 -5.84 0.61 2.17
CA MET A 41 -4.67 1.26 1.55
C MET A 41 -4.63 2.75 1.91
N VAL A 42 -3.50 3.21 2.45
CA VAL A 42 -3.29 4.62 2.81
C VAL A 42 -2.22 5.24 1.93
N ALA A 43 -2.33 6.53 1.62
CA ALA A 43 -1.27 7.25 0.94
C ALA A 43 -0.10 7.49 1.90
N THR A 44 1.13 7.38 1.40
CA THR A 44 2.36 7.64 2.18
C THR A 44 2.39 9.06 2.77
N ARG A 45 1.77 10.04 2.10
CA ARG A 45 1.64 11.41 2.61
C ARG A 45 0.85 11.50 3.92
N ASP A 46 -0.17 10.66 4.11
CA ASP A 46 -0.94 10.62 5.36
C ASP A 46 -0.09 10.02 6.50
N ILE A 47 0.73 9.00 6.19
CA ILE A 47 1.69 8.43 7.14
C ILE A 47 2.67 9.51 7.60
N GLY A 48 3.21 10.28 6.65
CA GLY A 48 4.11 11.40 6.92
C GLY A 48 3.47 12.45 7.83
N ALA A 49 2.21 12.81 7.58
CA ALA A 49 1.47 13.76 8.41
C ALA A 49 1.29 13.25 9.85
N VAL A 50 0.96 11.96 10.04
CA VAL A 50 0.82 11.36 11.38
C VAL A 50 2.16 11.33 12.12
N VAL A 51 3.25 10.97 11.43
CA VAL A 51 4.60 10.98 12.02
C VAL A 51 5.00 12.41 12.42
N ALA A 52 4.74 13.40 11.57
CA ALA A 52 5.04 14.81 11.86
C ALA A 52 4.24 15.33 13.06
N ASP A 53 2.94 15.02 13.16
CA ASP A 53 2.12 15.36 14.34
C ASP A 53 2.67 14.69 15.61
N ALA A 54 3.00 13.40 15.56
CA ALA A 54 3.56 12.69 16.71
C ALA A 54 4.88 13.29 17.21
N LEU A 55 5.72 13.82 16.31
CA LEU A 55 6.99 14.46 16.64
C LEU A 55 6.81 15.88 17.20
N THR A 56 5.88 16.66 16.64
CA THR A 56 5.67 18.08 16.99
C THR A 56 4.68 18.31 18.13
N ASN A 57 3.75 17.38 18.33
CA ASN A 57 2.71 17.44 19.35
C ASN A 57 2.72 16.20 20.27
N PRO A 58 3.79 15.99 21.05
CA PRO A 58 3.91 14.81 21.90
C PRO A 58 2.79 14.75 22.95
N ALA A 59 2.25 15.85 23.45
CA ALA A 59 1.16 15.79 24.43
C ALA A 59 -0.17 15.26 23.83
N GLY A 60 -0.42 15.51 22.54
CA GLY A 60 -1.63 15.06 21.84
C GLY A 60 -1.59 13.59 21.42
N ALA A 61 -0.41 13.03 21.18
CA ALA A 61 -0.27 11.69 20.62
C ALA A 61 -0.66 10.56 21.62
N ALA A 62 -0.18 10.54 22.86
CA ALA A 62 -0.33 9.39 23.79
C ALA A 62 -1.44 9.52 24.85
N GLY A 63 -2.35 10.47 24.67
CA GLY A 63 -3.14 10.96 25.81
C GLY A 63 -2.23 11.52 26.91
N SER A 64 -2.84 12.04 27.97
CA SER A 64 -2.16 12.74 29.07
C SER A 64 -1.24 11.88 29.94
N SER A 65 -0.97 10.62 29.57
CA SER A 65 -0.27 9.62 30.39
C SER A 65 1.27 9.67 30.30
N GLY A 66 1.83 10.27 29.24
CA GLY A 66 3.27 10.29 28.99
C GLY A 66 3.89 8.94 28.59
N ALA A 67 3.06 7.92 28.30
CA ALA A 67 3.51 6.58 27.90
C ALA A 67 3.93 6.50 26.42
N SER A 68 4.69 5.45 26.07
CA SER A 68 4.88 5.04 24.69
C SER A 68 3.59 4.44 24.13
N GLU A 69 3.38 4.53 22.81
CA GLU A 69 2.15 4.07 22.16
C GLU A 69 2.43 3.44 20.78
N ILE A 70 1.48 2.65 20.31
CA ILE A 70 1.37 2.15 18.95
C ILE A 70 0.14 2.78 18.30
N VAL A 71 0.35 3.57 17.25
CA VAL A 71 -0.70 4.15 16.41
C VAL A 71 -0.89 3.26 15.20
N HIS A 72 -2.03 2.60 15.12
CA HIS A 72 -2.43 1.86 13.93
C HIS A 72 -3.16 2.79 12.95
N LEU A 73 -2.70 2.83 11.71
CA LEU A 73 -3.35 3.58 10.64
C LEU A 73 -4.41 2.70 9.95
N ASP A 74 -5.58 3.27 9.74
CA ASP A 74 -6.61 2.73 8.83
C ASP A 74 -6.95 3.80 7.78
N GLY A 75 -7.82 3.49 6.83
CA GLY A 75 -8.19 4.43 5.79
C GLY A 75 -9.17 3.83 4.77
N PRO A 76 -9.20 4.40 3.56
CA PRO A 76 -9.98 3.85 2.46
C PRO A 76 -9.60 2.40 2.15
N ARG A 77 -10.55 1.65 1.60
CA ARG A 77 -10.36 0.27 1.18
C ARG A 77 -10.64 0.12 -0.30
N TYR A 78 -9.83 -0.68 -0.96
CA TYR A 78 -9.94 -0.94 -2.39
C TYR A 78 -9.62 -2.40 -2.67
N THR A 79 -10.29 -2.95 -3.68
CA THR A 79 -9.88 -4.20 -4.30
C THR A 79 -8.81 -3.93 -5.36
N GLU A 80 -7.96 -4.91 -5.67
CA GLU A 80 -7.00 -4.77 -6.77
C GLU A 80 -7.69 -4.53 -8.12
N ARG A 81 -8.90 -5.08 -8.30
CA ARG A 81 -9.73 -4.79 -9.47
C ARG A 81 -10.13 -3.31 -9.56
N GLU A 82 -10.49 -2.71 -8.43
CA GLU A 82 -10.82 -1.29 -8.36
C GLU A 82 -9.57 -0.42 -8.60
N VAL A 83 -8.42 -0.80 -8.05
CA VAL A 83 -7.14 -0.13 -8.33
C VAL A 83 -6.83 -0.16 -9.82
N ALA A 84 -6.90 -1.34 -10.45
CA ALA A 84 -6.66 -1.51 -11.88
C ALA A 84 -7.62 -0.66 -12.74
N ARG A 85 -8.91 -0.62 -12.37
CA ARG A 85 -9.92 0.18 -13.07
C ARG A 85 -9.59 1.67 -13.01
N ARG A 86 -9.30 2.22 -11.83
CA ARG A 86 -9.00 3.64 -11.65
C ARG A 86 -7.68 4.04 -12.30
N LEU A 87 -6.66 3.20 -12.18
CA LEU A 87 -5.39 3.38 -12.89
C LEU A 87 -5.60 3.37 -14.40
N GLY A 88 -6.35 2.40 -14.94
CA GLY A 88 -6.63 2.30 -16.37
C GLY A 88 -7.32 3.55 -16.93
N LEU A 89 -8.31 4.10 -16.21
CA LEU A 89 -8.95 5.36 -16.58
C LEU A 89 -7.95 6.51 -16.70
N ARG A 90 -6.94 6.58 -15.83
CA ARG A 90 -5.87 7.59 -15.87
C ARG A 90 -4.89 7.38 -17.02
N LEU A 91 -4.56 6.12 -17.31
CA LEU A 91 -3.70 5.76 -18.44
C LEU A 91 -4.41 5.83 -19.81
N GLY A 92 -5.71 6.09 -19.83
CA GLY A 92 -6.51 6.10 -21.06
C GLY A 92 -6.67 4.72 -21.70
N ARG A 93 -6.56 3.63 -20.91
CA ARG A 93 -6.69 2.26 -21.40
C ARG A 93 -7.31 1.33 -20.36
N GLU A 94 -8.01 0.30 -20.81
CA GLU A 94 -8.41 -0.79 -19.93
C GLU A 94 -7.18 -1.62 -19.52
N LEU A 95 -7.15 -2.07 -18.26
CA LEU A 95 -6.11 -2.94 -17.74
C LEU A 95 -6.71 -4.33 -17.45
N GLU A 96 -6.10 -5.37 -18.03
CA GLU A 96 -6.44 -6.74 -17.71
C GLU A 96 -5.92 -7.09 -16.32
N VAL A 97 -6.82 -7.47 -15.40
CA VAL A 97 -6.46 -7.89 -14.04
C VAL A 97 -6.00 -9.34 -14.08
N VAL A 98 -4.72 -9.59 -13.79
CA VAL A 98 -4.12 -10.93 -13.87
C VAL A 98 -3.70 -11.40 -12.49
N VAL A 99 -4.44 -12.35 -11.92
CA VAL A 99 -4.06 -13.01 -10.66
C VAL A 99 -2.95 -14.01 -10.93
N LEU A 100 -1.75 -13.75 -10.38
CA LEU A 100 -0.57 -14.53 -10.67
C LEU A 100 -0.46 -15.78 -9.77
N PRO A 101 -0.08 -16.95 -10.32
CA PRO A 101 0.22 -18.11 -9.50
C PRO A 101 1.38 -17.82 -8.53
N ARG A 102 1.29 -18.24 -7.27
CA ARG A 102 2.29 -17.94 -6.23
C ARG A 102 3.75 -18.18 -6.65
N LYS A 103 4.00 -19.25 -7.41
CA LYS A 103 5.34 -19.62 -7.89
C LYS A 103 5.96 -18.60 -8.87
N THR A 104 5.16 -17.69 -9.44
CA THR A 104 5.61 -16.69 -10.41
C THR A 104 5.86 -15.33 -9.79
N TRP A 105 5.52 -15.11 -8.52
CA TRP A 105 5.60 -13.77 -7.89
C TRP A 105 7.02 -13.22 -7.87
N GLU A 106 7.99 -13.94 -7.30
CA GLU A 106 9.39 -13.50 -7.25
C GLU A 106 9.99 -13.32 -8.65
N PRO A 107 9.86 -14.28 -9.59
CA PRO A 107 10.31 -14.06 -10.97
C PRO A 107 9.70 -12.81 -11.62
N THR A 108 8.40 -12.56 -11.40
CA THR A 108 7.73 -11.39 -11.98
C THR A 108 8.32 -10.08 -11.45
N PHE A 109 8.61 -10.00 -10.15
CA PHE A 109 9.26 -8.82 -9.58
C PHE A 109 10.68 -8.62 -10.13
N VAL A 110 11.45 -9.71 -10.29
CA VAL A 110 12.80 -9.65 -10.88
C VAL A 110 12.73 -9.19 -12.35
N ASP A 111 11.81 -9.75 -13.14
CA ASP A 111 11.60 -9.36 -14.53
C ASP A 111 11.13 -7.91 -14.65
N ALA A 112 10.44 -7.39 -13.63
CA ALA A 112 10.08 -5.98 -13.50
C ALA A 112 11.24 -5.06 -13.05
N GLY A 113 12.44 -5.61 -12.88
CA GLY A 113 13.67 -4.86 -12.58
C GLY A 113 14.01 -4.73 -11.09
N LEU A 114 13.29 -5.42 -10.19
CA LEU A 114 13.63 -5.40 -8.78
C LEU A 114 14.85 -6.28 -8.49
N PRO A 115 15.74 -5.87 -7.56
CA PRO A 115 16.81 -6.74 -7.08
C PRO A 115 16.25 -8.04 -6.49
N PRO A 116 16.92 -9.20 -6.69
CA PRO A 116 16.40 -10.50 -6.22
C PRO A 116 16.05 -10.56 -4.73
N LEU A 117 16.84 -9.90 -3.88
CA LEU A 117 16.54 -9.84 -2.45
C LEU A 117 15.23 -9.10 -2.18
N LEU A 118 15.01 -7.96 -2.82
CA LEU A 118 13.76 -7.19 -2.65
C LEU A 118 12.55 -7.95 -3.22
N ALA A 119 12.72 -8.62 -4.37
CA ALA A 119 11.69 -9.46 -4.96
C ALA A 119 11.24 -10.59 -4.02
N ALA A 120 12.19 -11.26 -3.36
CA ALA A 120 11.91 -12.29 -2.37
C ALA A 120 11.13 -11.72 -1.16
N GLU A 121 11.54 -10.57 -0.63
CA GLU A 121 10.86 -9.92 0.49
C GLU A 121 9.42 -9.50 0.14
N LEU A 122 9.19 -8.94 -1.05
CA LEU A 122 7.84 -8.57 -1.49
C LEU A 122 6.94 -9.79 -1.69
N ALA A 123 7.46 -10.89 -2.24
CA ALA A 123 6.69 -12.12 -2.35
C ALA A 123 6.37 -12.73 -0.98
N ALA A 124 7.29 -12.65 -0.02
CA ALA A 124 7.05 -13.07 1.37
C ALA A 124 6.02 -12.17 2.08
N LEU A 125 6.04 -10.86 1.83
CA LEU A 125 5.05 -9.90 2.32
C LEU A 125 3.64 -10.27 1.84
N HIS A 126 3.46 -10.48 0.54
CA HIS A 126 2.17 -10.87 -0.03
C HIS A 126 1.70 -12.24 0.46
N GLU A 127 2.62 -13.18 0.69
CA GLU A 127 2.30 -14.48 1.29
C GLU A 127 1.81 -14.32 2.74
N ALA A 128 2.45 -13.44 3.51
CA ALA A 128 2.04 -13.14 4.87
C ALA A 128 0.64 -12.49 4.90
N GLU A 129 0.35 -11.58 3.98
CA GLU A 129 -0.99 -10.99 3.79
C GLU A 129 -2.03 -12.07 3.46
N ALA A 130 -1.75 -12.93 2.48
CA ALA A 130 -2.63 -14.03 2.07
C ALA A 130 -2.95 -15.02 3.20
N ARG A 131 -2.03 -15.14 4.17
CA ARG A 131 -2.18 -15.96 5.37
C ARG A 131 -2.83 -15.22 6.54
N GLY A 132 -3.21 -13.96 6.37
CA GLY A 132 -3.82 -13.14 7.42
C GLY A 132 -2.86 -12.76 8.55
N LEU A 133 -1.54 -12.71 8.30
CA LEU A 133 -0.56 -12.40 9.33
C LEU A 133 -0.39 -10.89 9.59
N LEU A 134 -0.97 -10.04 8.74
CA LEU A 134 -0.82 -8.57 8.77
C LEU A 134 -2.03 -7.89 9.44
N GLU A 135 -2.46 -8.42 10.59
CA GLU A 135 -3.63 -7.89 11.28
C GLU A 135 -3.38 -6.51 11.93
N PRO A 136 -4.33 -5.56 11.81
CA PRO A 136 -4.37 -4.33 12.58
C PRO A 136 -4.18 -4.52 14.08
N ALA A 137 -3.18 -3.85 14.67
CA ALA A 137 -2.98 -3.83 16.11
C ALA A 137 -2.26 -2.55 16.58
N GLY A 138 -2.84 -1.87 17.57
CA GLY A 138 -2.26 -0.70 18.22
C GLY A 138 -3.13 -0.18 19.37
N ASP A 139 -2.58 0.72 20.18
CA ASP A 139 -3.26 1.35 21.31
C ASP A 139 -4.29 2.39 20.84
N ARG A 140 -4.02 3.01 19.69
CA ARG A 140 -4.87 4.04 19.08
C ARG A 140 -5.00 3.81 17.59
N ARG A 141 -6.20 4.04 17.06
CA ARG A 141 -6.48 4.05 15.62
C ARG A 141 -6.48 5.48 15.08
N HIS A 142 -5.84 5.71 13.96
CA HIS A 142 -5.90 6.96 13.19
C HIS A 142 -6.41 6.66 11.78
N VAL A 143 -7.43 7.39 11.32
CA VAL A 143 -8.05 7.16 10.00
C VAL A 143 -7.48 8.18 9.02
N CYS A 144 -6.69 7.69 8.08
CA CYS A 144 -6.17 8.43 6.93
C CYS A 144 -7.29 8.66 5.92
N THR A 145 -7.20 9.73 5.12
CA THR A 145 -8.33 10.20 4.30
C THR A 145 -8.00 10.43 2.84
N THR A 146 -6.74 10.32 2.42
CA THR A 146 -6.37 10.50 1.01
C THR A 146 -7.05 9.43 0.14
N ASP A 147 -7.82 9.86 -0.86
CA ASP A 147 -8.43 8.96 -1.82
C ASP A 147 -7.40 8.47 -2.86
N LEU A 148 -7.56 7.24 -3.32
CA LEU A 148 -6.72 6.62 -4.34
C LEU A 148 -6.61 7.47 -5.61
N ASP A 149 -7.68 8.14 -6.04
CA ASP A 149 -7.64 8.99 -7.25
C ASP A 149 -6.72 10.21 -7.08
N GLU A 150 -6.46 10.68 -5.87
CA GLU A 150 -5.48 11.75 -5.64
C GLU A 150 -4.06 11.20 -5.79
N THR A 151 -3.77 10.08 -5.13
CA THR A 151 -2.46 9.42 -5.22
C THR A 151 -2.13 8.99 -6.64
N LEU A 152 -3.08 8.40 -7.37
CA LEU A 152 -2.90 8.01 -8.77
C LEU A 152 -2.63 9.23 -9.67
N ALA A 153 -3.19 10.40 -9.37
CA ALA A 153 -2.92 11.60 -10.15
C ALA A 153 -1.47 12.05 -9.98
N GLU A 154 -0.95 11.99 -8.75
CA GLU A 154 0.44 12.33 -8.44
C GLU A 154 1.42 11.35 -9.11
N ILE A 155 1.18 10.05 -9.01
CA ILE A 155 2.04 9.01 -9.61
C ILE A 155 2.07 9.11 -11.13
N THR A 156 0.91 9.30 -11.76
CA THR A 156 0.83 9.32 -13.23
C THR A 156 1.26 10.65 -13.85
N ALA A 157 1.36 11.72 -13.07
CA ALA A 157 1.88 13.01 -13.55
C ALA A 157 3.32 12.92 -14.09
N ALA A 158 4.12 11.96 -13.62
CA ALA A 158 5.48 11.74 -14.10
C ALA A 158 5.57 10.98 -15.45
N LEU A 159 4.44 10.47 -15.95
CA LEU A 159 4.36 9.70 -17.20
C LEU A 159 3.92 10.55 -18.40
N VAL A 160 3.52 11.80 -18.17
CA VAL A 160 2.98 12.74 -19.16
C VAL A 160 4.00 13.79 -19.56
#